data_AF-A0A844TN11-F1
#
_entry.id   AF-A0A844TN11-F1
#
_cell.length_a   1.000
_cell.length_b   1.000
_cell.length_c   1.000
_cell.angle_alpha   90.00
_cell.angle_beta   90.00
_cell.angle_gamma   90.00
#
_symmetry.space_group_name_H-M   'P 1'
#
loop_
_entity.id
_entity.type
_entity.pdbx_description
1 polymer ?
#
loop_
_entity_poly.entity_id
_entity_poly.type
_entity_poly.pdbx_seq_one_letter_code
_entity_poly.pdbx_strand_id
1 'polypeptide(L)'
;MSKDAFENLTSAVTTINTPMPASIDEGTLLACLKGEISERKWRVYVQALFDEVDVSVIHNLVIDQVVTFDQLLRAIDAWQVTESENERWVREMASFEVGRSPAEGADRPR
;
A
#
# COMPACT_ATOMS: atom_id res chain seq x y z
N MET A 1 -5.61 13.98 7.45
CA MET A 1 -4.37 13.19 7.54
C MET A 1 -3.55 13.74 8.69
N SER A 2 -3.00 12.89 9.56
CA SER A 2 -2.11 13.34 10.65
C SER A 2 -0.80 13.90 10.08
N LYS A 3 -0.04 14.64 10.90
CA LYS A 3 1.31 15.07 10.55
C LYS A 3 2.22 13.87 10.28
N ASP A 4 2.19 12.89 11.18
CA ASP A 4 3.01 11.67 11.08
C ASP A 4 2.65 10.86 9.82
N ALA A 5 1.35 10.79 9.50
CA ALA A 5 0.84 10.15 8.29
C ALA A 5 1.36 10.82 7.00
N PHE A 6 1.46 12.14 6.99
CA PHE A 6 2.04 12.88 5.87
C PHE A 6 3.55 12.66 5.79
N GLU A 7 4.26 12.65 6.91
CA GLU A 7 5.70 12.40 6.95
C GLU A 7 6.06 10.99 6.46
N ASN A 8 5.29 9.97 6.84
CA ASN A 8 5.44 8.60 6.34
C ASN A 8 5.23 8.52 4.82
N LEU A 9 4.22 9.22 4.30
CA LEU A 9 3.94 9.27 2.87
C LEU A 9 5.04 10.01 2.10
N THR A 10 5.49 11.16 2.60
CA THR A 10 6.62 11.92 2.02
C THR A 10 7.90 11.10 2.05
N SER A 11 8.15 10.32 3.10
CA SER A 11 9.31 9.41 3.16
C SER A 11 9.25 8.36 2.05
N ALA A 12 8.09 7.72 1.86
CA ALA A 12 7.90 6.75 0.77
C ALA A 12 8.11 7.40 -0.60
N VAL A 13 7.51 8.57 -0.84
CA VAL A 13 7.67 9.34 -2.09
C VAL A 13 9.12 9.73 -2.35
N THR A 14 9.86 10.11 -1.31
CA THR A 14 11.28 10.46 -1.42
C THR A 14 12.11 9.25 -1.87
N THR A 15 11.88 8.09 -1.27
CA THR A 15 12.57 6.85 -1.64
C THR A 15 12.30 6.46 -3.08
N ILE A 16 11.03 6.37 -3.49
CA ILE A 16 10.68 5.92 -4.86
C ILE A 16 11.10 6.90 -5.95
N ASN A 17 11.25 8.19 -5.62
CA ASN A 17 11.72 9.21 -6.55
C ASN A 17 13.25 9.24 -6.70
N THR A 18 14.01 8.67 -5.76
CA THR A 18 15.49 8.70 -5.76
C THR A 18 16.10 8.19 -7.07
N PRO A 19 15.64 7.08 -7.67
CA PRO A 19 16.18 6.59 -8.94
C PRO A 19 15.52 7.20 -10.19
N MET A 20 14.56 8.13 -10.05
CA MET A 20 13.68 8.52 -11.16
C MET A 20 14.11 9.83 -11.85
N PRO A 21 13.97 9.93 -13.19
CA PRO A 21 14.25 11.17 -13.93
C PRO A 21 13.16 12.23 -13.75
N ALA A 22 11.96 11.83 -13.31
CA ALA A 22 10.85 12.71 -12.97
C ALA A 22 10.25 12.23 -11.64
N SER A 23 9.68 13.14 -10.87
CA SER A 23 9.09 12.83 -9.57
C SER A 23 7.57 12.63 -9.66
N ILE A 24 7.05 11.72 -8.83
CA ILE A 24 5.65 11.63 -8.44
C ILE A 24 5.45 12.40 -7.13
N ASP A 25 4.31 13.08 -6.97
CA ASP A 25 3.92 13.69 -5.68
C ASP A 25 3.09 12.73 -4.83
N GLU A 26 2.94 13.06 -3.54
CA GLU A 26 2.17 12.31 -2.55
C GLU A 26 0.72 12.07 -2.98
N GLY A 27 0.05 13.09 -3.54
CA GLY A 27 -1.35 12.99 -3.95
C GLY A 27 -1.52 12.05 -5.13
N THR A 28 -0.63 12.14 -6.10
CA THR A 28 -0.61 11.26 -7.28
C THR A 28 -0.31 9.82 -6.87
N LEU A 29 0.66 9.58 -5.99
CA LEU A 29 0.93 8.23 -5.47
C LEU A 29 -0.30 7.65 -4.76
N LEU A 30 -0.98 8.44 -3.92
CA LEU A 30 -2.20 7.98 -3.26
C LEU A 30 -3.32 7.65 -4.25
N ALA A 31 -3.50 8.49 -5.27
CA ALA A 31 -4.48 8.23 -6.31
C ALA A 31 -4.19 6.91 -7.05
N CYS A 32 -2.91 6.59 -7.31
CA CYS A 32 -2.49 5.29 -7.86
C CYS A 32 -2.87 4.12 -6.95
N LEU A 33 -2.62 4.23 -5.64
CA LEU A 33 -2.87 3.17 -4.67
C LEU A 33 -4.38 2.96 -4.41
N LYS A 34 -5.17 4.02 -4.51
CA LYS A 34 -6.63 3.96 -4.39
C LYS A 34 -7.34 3.53 -5.68
N GLY A 35 -6.59 3.41 -6.79
CA GLY A 35 -7.15 3.08 -8.10
C GLY A 35 -7.94 4.23 -8.75
N GLU A 36 -7.72 5.47 -8.30
CA GLU A 36 -8.34 6.68 -8.84
C GLU A 36 -7.72 7.09 -10.19
N ILE A 37 -6.44 6.74 -10.40
CA ILE A 37 -5.73 6.93 -11.66
C ILE A 37 -5.09 5.62 -12.14
N SER A 38 -5.00 5.46 -13.46
CA SER A 38 -4.53 4.23 -14.12
C SER A 38 -3.56 4.49 -15.28
N GLU A 39 -3.00 5.70 -15.35
CA GLU A 39 -2.01 6.05 -16.37
C GLU A 39 -0.74 5.19 -16.22
N ARG A 40 -0.39 4.45 -17.27
CA ARG A 40 0.74 3.48 -17.25
C ARG A 40 2.09 4.08 -16.85
N LYS A 41 2.30 5.38 -17.03
CA LYS A 41 3.53 6.07 -16.62
C LYS A 41 3.81 5.95 -15.12
N TRP A 42 2.77 5.74 -14.31
CA TRP A 42 2.89 5.61 -12.86
C TRP A 42 3.26 4.22 -12.37
N ARG A 43 3.17 3.19 -13.24
CA ARG A 43 3.45 1.80 -12.87
C ARG A 43 4.82 1.64 -12.22
N VAL A 44 5.84 2.33 -12.73
CA VAL A 44 7.21 2.23 -12.21
C VAL A 44 7.33 2.74 -10.77
N TYR A 45 6.56 3.75 -10.39
CA TYR A 45 6.55 4.31 -9.03
C TYR A 45 5.80 3.40 -8.07
N VAL A 46 4.70 2.81 -8.52
CA VAL A 46 3.96 1.81 -7.73
C VAL A 46 4.83 0.57 -7.51
N GLN A 47 5.52 0.07 -8.55
CA GLN A 47 6.47 -1.03 -8.39
C GLN A 47 7.59 -0.66 -7.41
N ALA A 48 8.21 0.52 -7.55
CA ALA A 48 9.27 0.98 -6.65
C ALA A 48 8.80 1.12 -5.19
N LEU A 49 7.51 1.46 -4.95
CA LEU A 49 6.95 1.45 -3.59
C LEU A 49 7.07 0.07 -2.97
N PHE A 50 6.79 -0.99 -3.72
CA PHE A 50 6.88 -2.36 -3.21
C PHE A 50 8.31 -2.89 -3.22
N ASP A 51 9.18 -2.45 -4.12
CA ASP A 51 10.57 -2.96 -4.18
C ASP A 51 11.51 -2.26 -3.20
N GLU A 52 11.39 -0.94 -3.04
CA GLU A 52 12.43 -0.11 -2.41
C GLU A 52 12.03 0.44 -1.04
N VAL A 53 10.73 0.58 -0.76
CA VAL A 53 10.26 1.16 0.51
C VAL A 53 10.24 0.09 1.60
N ASP A 54 10.80 0.43 2.77
CA ASP A 54 10.80 -0.46 3.92
C ASP A 54 9.37 -0.85 4.32
N VAL A 55 9.17 -2.13 4.63
CA VAL A 55 7.86 -2.68 5.03
C VAL A 55 7.23 -1.92 6.20
N SER A 56 8.05 -1.39 7.12
CA SER A 56 7.58 -0.61 8.28
C SER A 56 6.93 0.70 7.84
N VAL A 57 7.45 1.34 6.77
CA VAL A 57 6.85 2.56 6.21
C VAL A 57 5.52 2.23 5.56
N ILE A 58 5.46 1.16 4.76
CA ILE A 58 4.21 0.70 4.13
C ILE A 58 3.16 0.36 5.21
N HIS A 59 3.57 -0.34 6.27
CA HIS A 59 2.72 -0.67 7.39
C HIS A 59 2.23 0.58 8.14
N ASN A 60 3.10 1.57 8.36
CA ASN A 60 2.71 2.83 8.98
C ASN A 60 1.65 3.56 8.16
N LEU A 61 1.74 3.55 6.82
CA LEU A 61 0.68 4.13 5.96
C LEU A 61 -0.69 3.47 6.19
N VAL A 62 -0.71 2.18 6.53
CA VAL A 62 -1.94 1.46 6.88
C VAL A 62 -2.42 1.83 8.29
N ILE A 63 -1.53 1.83 9.28
CA ILE A 63 -1.85 2.24 10.66
C ILE A 63 -2.42 3.67 10.70
N ASP A 64 -1.82 4.57 9.92
CA ASP A 64 -2.22 5.96 9.80
C ASP A 64 -3.48 6.18 8.95
N GLN A 65 -4.09 5.09 8.45
CA GLN A 65 -5.29 5.08 7.60
C GLN A 65 -5.13 5.93 6.32
N VAL A 66 -3.90 6.05 5.83
CA VAL A 66 -3.59 6.70 4.54
C VAL A 66 -4.06 5.80 3.40
N VAL A 67 -3.82 4.48 3.55
CA VAL A 67 -4.29 3.40 2.70
C VAL A 67 -4.72 2.20 3.57
N THR A 68 -5.36 1.20 2.96
CA THR A 68 -5.75 -0.07 3.60
C THR A 68 -5.03 -1.23 2.91
N PHE A 69 -4.94 -2.42 3.54
CA PHE A 69 -4.35 -3.58 2.86
C PHE A 69 -5.17 -4.00 1.64
N ASP A 70 -6.50 -3.86 1.65
CA ASP A 70 -7.34 -4.08 0.45
C ASP A 70 -6.97 -3.13 -0.70
N GLN A 71 -6.74 -1.85 -0.42
CA GLN A 71 -6.28 -0.90 -1.44
C GLN A 71 -4.89 -1.25 -1.98
N LEU A 72 -3.95 -1.63 -1.11
CA LEU A 72 -2.62 -2.07 -1.53
C LEU A 72 -2.69 -3.36 -2.36
N LEU A 73 -3.52 -4.33 -1.97
CA LEU A 73 -3.74 -5.56 -2.72
C LEU A 73 -4.32 -5.28 -4.11
N ARG A 74 -5.34 -4.43 -4.19
CA ARG A 74 -5.91 -3.99 -5.48
C ARG A 74 -4.89 -3.27 -6.33
N ALA A 75 -4.03 -2.44 -5.73
CA ALA A 75 -2.97 -1.76 -6.45
C ALA A 75 -1.95 -2.76 -7.01
N ILE A 76 -1.51 -3.74 -6.22
CA ILE A 76 -0.63 -4.81 -6.69
C ILE A 76 -1.21 -5.50 -7.93
N ASP A 77 -2.48 -5.89 -7.87
CA ASP A 77 -3.14 -6.60 -8.98
C ASP A 77 -3.36 -5.68 -10.20
N ALA A 78 -3.80 -4.43 -9.99
CA ALA A 78 -4.08 -3.47 -11.06
C ALA A 78 -2.82 -3.02 -11.79
N TRP A 79 -1.73 -2.83 -11.07
CA TRP A 79 -0.45 -2.38 -11.62
C TRP A 79 0.46 -3.53 -12.05
N GLN A 80 0.04 -4.77 -11.82
CA GLN A 80 0.80 -5.99 -12.09
C GLN A 80 2.19 -5.90 -11.47
N VAL A 81 2.21 -5.64 -10.16
CA VAL A 81 3.43 -5.64 -9.35
C VAL A 81 3.89 -7.09 -9.21
N THR A 82 5.16 -7.34 -9.50
CA THR A 82 5.74 -8.69 -9.49
C THR A 82 7.06 -8.71 -8.74
N GLU A 83 7.40 -9.87 -8.16
CA GLU A 83 8.73 -10.16 -7.59
C GLU A 83 9.16 -9.27 -6.40
N SER A 84 8.21 -8.69 -5.67
CA SER A 84 8.48 -7.88 -4.47
C SER A 84 8.23 -8.67 -3.18
N GLU A 85 9.14 -8.54 -2.20
CA GLU A 85 8.93 -9.09 -0.86
C GLU A 85 7.75 -8.42 -0.14
N ASN A 86 7.58 -7.11 -0.34
CA ASN A 86 6.47 -6.35 0.25
C ASN A 86 5.13 -6.70 -0.39
N GLU A 87 5.10 -7.04 -1.68
CA GLU A 87 3.90 -7.54 -2.35
C GLU A 87 3.39 -8.82 -1.68
N ARG A 88 4.28 -9.79 -1.43
CA ARG A 88 3.94 -11.02 -0.70
C ARG A 88 3.42 -10.72 0.70
N TRP A 89 4.12 -9.86 1.45
CA TRP A 89 3.69 -9.46 2.79
C TRP A 89 2.31 -8.80 2.79
N VAL A 90 2.01 -7.89 1.86
CA VAL A 90 0.69 -7.26 1.75
C VAL A 90 -0.40 -8.30 1.47
N ARG A 91 -0.14 -9.29 0.61
CA ARG A 91 -1.10 -10.37 0.35
C ARG A 91 -1.39 -11.21 1.59
N GLU A 92 -0.37 -11.50 2.38
CA GLU A 92 -0.52 -12.22 3.66
C GLU A 92 -1.37 -11.40 4.64
N MET A 93 -1.06 -10.10 4.81
CA MET A 93 -1.79 -9.21 5.71
C MET A 93 -3.25 -9.00 5.29
N ALA A 94 -3.51 -8.80 4.00
CA ALA A 94 -4.87 -8.69 3.49
C ALA A 94 -5.69 -9.98 3.73
N SER A 95 -5.05 -11.15 3.67
CA SER A 95 -5.70 -12.43 3.96
C SER A 95 -6.15 -12.55 5.42
N PHE A 96 -5.38 -11.99 6.37
CA PHE A 96 -5.79 -11.93 7.77
C PHE A 96 -6.98 -10.98 8.00
N GLU A 97 -7.07 -9.87 7.26
CA GLU A 97 -8.24 -8.98 7.34
C GLU A 97 -9.52 -9.65 6.84
N VAL A 98 -9.43 -10.38 5.71
CA VAL A 98 -10.57 -11.12 5.14
C VAL A 98 -11.02 -12.28 6.04
N GLY A 99 -10.05 -12.99 6.64
CA GLY A 99 -10.30 -14.05 7.62
C GLY A 99 -10.91 -13.54 8.93
N ARG A 100 -10.81 -12.24 9.22
CA ARG A 100 -11.42 -11.57 10.37
C ARG A 100 -12.79 -10.97 10.03
N SER A 101 -13.56 -11.64 9.18
CA SER A 101 -14.99 -11.37 9.08
C SER A 101 -15.65 -11.58 10.45
N PRO A 102 -16.59 -10.73 10.91
CA PRO A 102 -17.15 -10.77 12.25
C PRO A 102 -18.22 -11.87 12.40
N ALA A 103 -17.84 -13.11 12.12
CA ALA A 103 -18.67 -14.28 12.30
C ALA A 103 -17.85 -15.39 12.98
N GLU A 104 -17.58 -15.23 14.27
CA GLU A 104 -17.61 -16.34 15.24
C GLU A 104 -17.58 -15.80 16.68
N GLY A 105 -18.50 -14.87 16.95
CA GLY A 105 -19.10 -14.70 18.26
C GLY A 105 -20.51 -15.27 18.20
N ALA A 106 -20.65 -16.59 18.10
CA ALA A 106 -21.94 -17.26 18.23
C ALA A 106 -21.75 -18.61 18.91
N ASP A 107 -21.98 -18.58 20.22
CA ASP A 107 -22.70 -19.61 20.98
C ASP A 107 -22.24 -21.06 20.83
N ARG A 108 -21.43 -21.54 21.79
CA ARG A 108 -21.58 -22.92 22.27
C ARG A 108 -22.13 -22.90 23.69
N PRO A 109 -23.35 -23.41 23.92
CA PRO A 109 -23.81 -23.69 25.27
C PRO A 109 -23.07 -24.91 25.83
N ARG A 110 -23.04 -24.95 27.17
CA ARG A 110 -22.40 -25.93 28.06
C ARG A 110 -22.68 -27.38 27.73
#